data_AF-A0A8K0T9N8-F1
#
_entry.id   AF-A0A8K0T9N8-F1
#
_cell.length_a   1.000
_cell.length_b   1.000
_cell.length_c   1.000
_cell.angle_alpha   90.00
_cell.angle_beta   90.00
_cell.angle_gamma   90.00
#
_symmetry.space_group_name_H-M   'P 1'
#
loop_
_entity.id
_entity.type
_entity.pdbx_description
1 polymer ?
#
loop_
_entity_poly.entity_id
_entity_poly.type
_entity_poly.pdbx_seq_one_letter_code
_entity_poly.pdbx_strand_id
1 'polypeptide(L)'
;MATHTLMRSFGALSLSTTRSIAAKSVAPAAQLRTISTTLFSRPRASVAPSSLAKTAVQAVTQQTRGMKVHSSVKKRCEHCKIVRRKVNKRSNGYLYVICKSNPRHKQRQS
;
A
#
# COMPACT_ATOMS: atom_id res chain seq x y z
N MET A 1 34.39 -44.60 -27.86
CA MET A 1 34.49 -44.00 -26.51
C MET A 1 35.41 -42.79 -26.63
N ALA A 2 34.85 -41.58 -26.74
CA ALA A 2 35.63 -40.34 -26.88
C ALA A 2 35.17 -39.36 -25.80
N THR A 3 35.99 -39.19 -24.77
CA THR A 3 35.73 -38.31 -23.63
C THR A 3 36.20 -36.89 -23.97
N HIS A 4 35.24 -35.98 -24.16
CA HIS A 4 35.54 -34.54 -24.31
C HIS A 4 35.72 -33.90 -22.93
N THR A 5 36.96 -33.59 -22.59
CA THR A 5 37.37 -32.87 -21.37
C THR A 5 37.08 -31.38 -21.52
N LEU A 6 36.07 -30.86 -20.83
CA LEU A 6 35.79 -29.42 -20.74
C LEU A 6 36.64 -28.80 -19.62
N MET A 7 37.74 -28.15 -19.99
CA MET A 7 38.57 -27.37 -19.09
C MET A 7 37.83 -26.06 -18.73
N ARG A 8 37.38 -25.94 -17.48
CA ARG A 8 36.72 -24.73 -16.95
C ARG A 8 37.78 -23.80 -16.35
N SER A 9 38.18 -22.79 -17.12
CA SER A 9 39.09 -21.74 -16.68
C SER A 9 38.39 -20.82 -15.69
N PHE A 10 38.64 -20.99 -14.39
CA PHE A 10 38.24 -20.01 -13.37
C PHE A 10 39.24 -18.85 -13.37
N GLY A 11 38.93 -17.80 -14.12
CA GLY A 11 39.65 -16.53 -14.05
C GLY A 11 39.40 -15.88 -12.70
N ALA A 12 40.40 -15.93 -11.81
CA ALA A 12 40.43 -15.17 -10.58
C ALA A 12 40.69 -13.69 -10.91
N LEU A 13 39.67 -12.83 -10.79
CA LEU A 13 39.88 -11.38 -10.80
C LEU A 13 40.10 -10.90 -9.36
N SER A 14 41.27 -10.33 -9.14
CA SER A 14 41.77 -9.79 -7.88
C SER A 14 40.88 -8.68 -7.31
N LEU A 15 40.56 -8.78 -6.01
CA LEU A 15 39.99 -7.69 -5.22
C LEU A 15 41.13 -6.80 -4.73
N SER A 16 41.22 -5.56 -5.21
CA SER A 16 42.09 -4.53 -4.64
C SER A 16 41.63 -3.13 -5.03
N THR A 17 40.78 -2.51 -4.20
CA THR A 17 40.75 -1.05 -4.08
C THR A 17 40.31 -0.65 -2.68
N THR A 18 41.29 -0.38 -1.81
CA THR A 18 41.12 0.50 -0.65
C THR A 18 40.85 1.91 -1.15
N ARG A 19 39.72 2.52 -0.78
CA ARG A 19 39.51 3.96 -0.97
C ARG A 19 39.07 4.61 0.32
N SER A 20 39.90 5.58 0.71
CA SER A 20 39.92 6.29 1.97
C SER A 20 38.65 7.11 2.24
N ILE A 21 38.34 7.15 3.53
CA ILE A 21 37.30 7.91 4.19
C ILE A 21 37.72 9.39 4.19
N ALA A 22 36.91 10.26 3.60
CA ALA A 22 37.02 11.70 3.76
C ALA A 22 35.72 12.23 4.37
N ALA A 23 35.78 12.55 5.66
CA ALA A 23 34.70 13.20 6.38
C ALA A 23 34.57 14.65 5.91
N LYS A 24 33.38 15.03 5.44
CA LYS A 24 32.96 16.44 5.35
C LYS A 24 31.78 16.63 6.29
N SER A 25 32.06 17.28 7.41
CA SER A 25 31.11 17.87 8.34
C SER A 25 30.34 18.99 7.63
N VAL A 26 29.03 18.80 7.47
CA VAL A 26 28.10 19.90 7.15
C VAL A 26 27.05 19.93 8.25
N ALA A 27 26.97 21.09 8.90
CA ALA A 27 26.14 21.38 10.06
C ALA A 27 24.64 21.18 9.78
N PRO A 28 23.82 20.90 10.82
CA PRO A 28 22.39 20.67 10.67
C PRO A 28 21.65 22.00 10.58
N ALA A 29 21.08 22.32 9.42
CA ALA A 29 20.08 23.37 9.32
C ALA A 29 18.72 22.78 9.76
N ALA A 30 18.37 22.99 11.02
CA ALA A 30 17.05 22.74 11.55
C ALA A 30 16.01 23.60 10.79
N GLN A 31 15.16 22.97 9.99
CA GLN A 31 13.97 23.60 9.45
C GLN A 31 12.76 23.12 10.25
N LEU A 32 12.48 23.81 11.36
CA LEU A 32 11.22 23.74 12.07
C LEU A 32 10.12 24.22 11.12
N ARG A 33 9.30 23.32 10.60
CA ARG A 33 8.07 23.70 9.90
C ARG A 33 6.99 23.99 10.93
N THR A 34 6.86 25.27 11.25
CA THR A 34 5.80 25.84 12.09
C THR A 34 4.43 25.48 11.51
N ILE A 35 3.59 24.83 12.33
CA ILE A 35 2.20 24.51 12.00
C ILE A 35 1.39 25.79 12.25
N SER A 36 1.11 26.57 11.22
CA SER A 36 0.21 27.72 11.32
C SER A 36 -1.25 27.25 11.39
N THR A 37 -1.79 27.17 12.60
CA THR A 37 -3.23 26.96 12.84
C THR A 37 -3.98 28.29 12.67
N THR A 38 -4.29 28.66 11.42
CA THR A 38 -5.24 29.75 11.17
C THR A 38 -6.67 29.24 11.35
N LEU A 39 -7.13 29.37 12.59
CA LEU A 39 -8.47 29.83 13.00
C LEU A 39 -9.51 29.92 11.86
N PHE A 40 -10.21 28.81 11.57
CA PHE A 40 -11.50 28.87 10.89
C PHE A 40 -12.57 29.25 11.92
N SER A 41 -12.67 30.54 12.23
CA SER A 41 -13.85 31.10 12.90
C SER A 41 -15.03 31.05 11.92
N ARG A 42 -15.86 30.00 12.00
CA ARG A 42 -17.16 29.97 11.35
C ARG A 42 -18.20 30.60 12.28
N PRO A 43 -18.87 31.70 11.88
CA PRO A 43 -19.96 32.24 12.67
C PRO A 43 -21.14 31.26 12.64
N ARG A 44 -21.66 30.98 13.84
CA ARG A 44 -22.87 30.20 14.09
C ARG A 44 -24.08 31.10 13.83
N ALA A 45 -24.75 30.92 12.71
CA ALA A 45 -26.09 31.45 12.49
C ALA A 45 -27.13 30.36 12.80
N SER A 46 -27.75 30.49 13.98
CA SER A 46 -29.07 29.96 14.38
C SER A 46 -30.16 30.79 13.65
N VAL A 47 -31.28 30.30 13.09
CA VAL A 47 -32.46 29.53 13.60
C VAL A 47 -33.36 29.25 12.36
N ALA A 48 -33.83 28.02 12.07
CA ALA A 48 -35.18 27.40 12.29
C ALA A 48 -36.40 28.12 11.62
N PRO A 49 -37.55 27.46 11.36
CA PRO A 49 -37.89 26.09 10.90
C PRO A 49 -38.98 26.10 9.76
N SER A 50 -39.71 24.99 9.57
CA SER A 50 -40.88 24.74 8.66
C SER A 50 -40.52 24.19 7.27
N SER A 51 -41.17 23.19 6.67
CA SER A 51 -42.47 22.55 6.89
C SER A 51 -42.54 21.23 6.07
N LEU A 52 -43.47 20.35 6.47
CA LEU A 52 -44.14 19.28 5.70
C LEU A 52 -43.31 18.18 5.01
N ALA A 53 -43.44 16.98 5.59
CA ALA A 53 -43.78 15.72 4.93
C ALA A 53 -43.19 15.46 3.53
N LYS A 54 -42.10 14.68 3.49
CA LYS A 54 -41.95 13.65 2.46
C LYS A 54 -41.52 12.36 3.15
N THR A 55 -42.39 11.37 3.08
CA THR A 55 -42.10 9.95 3.29
C THR A 55 -41.03 9.52 2.29
N ALA A 56 -39.77 9.86 2.58
CA ALA A 56 -38.64 9.33 1.86
C ALA A 56 -38.42 7.92 2.39
N VAL A 57 -39.04 6.94 1.75
CA VAL A 57 -38.58 5.55 1.77
C VAL A 57 -37.09 5.62 1.47
N GLN A 58 -36.27 5.50 2.51
CA GLN A 58 -34.84 5.46 2.36
C GLN A 58 -34.55 4.20 1.58
N ALA A 59 -34.38 4.35 0.26
CA ALA A 59 -33.68 3.38 -0.54
C ALA A 59 -32.29 3.27 0.08
N VAL A 60 -32.13 2.32 1.00
CA VAL A 60 -30.87 1.98 1.62
C VAL A 60 -29.99 1.49 0.49
N THR A 61 -29.28 2.41 -0.13
CA THR A 61 -28.19 2.10 -1.03
C THR A 61 -27.20 1.31 -0.18
N GLN A 62 -27.22 -0.01 -0.36
CA GLN A 62 -26.34 -0.90 0.36
C GLN A 62 -24.93 -0.47 -0.02
N GLN A 63 -24.24 0.23 0.89
CA GLN A 63 -22.88 0.72 0.64
C GLN A 63 -22.04 -0.47 0.18
N THR A 64 -21.65 -0.46 -1.09
CA THR A 64 -20.77 -1.49 -1.65
C THR A 64 -19.44 -1.38 -0.94
N ARG A 65 -19.30 -2.15 0.15
CA ARG A 65 -18.09 -2.19 0.96
C ARG A 65 -16.92 -2.55 0.06
N GLY A 66 -15.96 -1.63 -0.04
CA GLY A 66 -14.73 -1.79 -0.81
C GLY A 66 -13.79 -2.85 -0.22
N MET A 67 -12.56 -2.89 -0.75
CA MET A 67 -11.53 -3.85 -0.35
C MET A 67 -10.73 -3.32 0.86
N LYS A 68 -10.49 -4.16 1.88
CA LYS A 68 -9.74 -3.75 3.07
C LYS A 68 -8.24 -4.05 2.92
N VAL A 69 -7.36 -3.11 3.28
CA VAL A 69 -5.90 -3.33 3.23
C VAL A 69 -5.41 -3.81 4.60
N HIS A 70 -4.60 -4.87 4.61
CA HIS A 70 -3.99 -5.45 5.80
C HIS A 70 -2.52 -5.81 5.51
N SER A 71 -1.65 -5.79 6.53
CA SER A 71 -0.25 -6.20 6.38
C SER A 71 -0.09 -7.71 6.15
N SER A 72 -0.97 -8.50 6.76
CA SER A 72 -1.06 -9.95 6.59
C SER A 72 -2.47 -10.34 6.19
N VAL A 73 -2.59 -11.20 5.19
CA VAL A 73 -3.88 -11.66 4.69
C VAL A 73 -4.06 -13.15 4.94
N LYS A 74 -5.25 -13.54 5.40
CA LYS A 74 -5.62 -14.94 5.70
C LYS A 74 -7.01 -15.24 5.12
N LYS A 75 -7.26 -16.52 4.79
CA LYS A 75 -8.60 -16.97 4.40
C LYS A 75 -9.52 -16.95 5.62
N ARG A 76 -10.75 -16.45 5.45
CA ARG A 76 -11.80 -16.46 6.49
C ARG A 76 -12.89 -17.49 6.24
N CYS A 77 -12.92 -18.06 5.04
CA CYS A 77 -13.97 -18.90 4.52
C CYS A 77 -13.42 -19.87 3.48
N GLU A 78 -14.19 -20.91 3.15
CA GLU A 78 -13.81 -21.91 2.14
C GLU A 78 -13.77 -21.32 0.73
N HIS A 79 -14.66 -20.38 0.43
CA HIS A 79 -14.73 -19.71 -0.87
C HIS A 79 -13.67 -18.62 -1.06
N CYS A 80 -12.85 -18.36 -0.04
CA CYS A 80 -11.85 -17.31 -0.04
C CYS A 80 -10.58 -17.80 -0.77
N LYS A 81 -10.24 -17.17 -1.89
CA LYS A 81 -9.06 -17.52 -2.70
C LYS A 81 -7.98 -16.46 -2.56
N ILE A 82 -6.73 -16.91 -2.41
CA ILE A 82 -5.55 -16.05 -2.38
C ILE A 82 -5.01 -15.98 -3.80
N VAL A 83 -4.87 -14.77 -4.34
CA VAL A 83 -4.38 -14.53 -5.71
C VAL A 83 -3.33 -13.41 -5.70
N ARG A 84 -2.26 -13.57 -6.48
CA ARG A 84 -1.24 -12.52 -6.65
C ARG A 84 -1.45 -11.84 -8.01
N ARG A 85 -1.65 -10.53 -8.01
CA ARG A 85 -1.86 -9.74 -9.24
C ARG A 85 -0.69 -8.79 -9.44
N LYS A 86 0.07 -8.99 -10.53
CA LYS A 86 1.19 -8.14 -10.93
C LYS A 86 0.65 -6.96 -11.75
N VAL A 87 1.17 -5.76 -11.49
CA VAL A 87 0.80 -4.54 -12.25
C VAL A 87 1.59 -4.47 -13.55
N ASN A 88 2.84 -4.91 -13.52
CA ASN A 88 3.73 -4.95 -14.68
C ASN A 88 4.66 -6.16 -14.58
N LYS A 89 5.41 -6.45 -15.66
CA LYS A 89 6.33 -7.60 -15.71
C LYS A 89 7.48 -7.51 -14.70
N ARG A 90 7.86 -6.30 -14.28
CA ARG A 90 9.01 -6.05 -13.39
C ARG A 90 8.65 -6.11 -11.90
N SER A 91 7.38 -5.96 -11.54
CA SER A 91 6.92 -5.91 -10.14
C SER A 91 6.44 -7.27 -9.65
N ASN A 92 6.64 -7.51 -8.35
CA ASN A 92 6.17 -8.73 -7.70
C ASN A 92 4.65 -8.76 -7.44
N GLY A 93 3.96 -7.63 -7.62
CA GLY A 93 2.51 -7.52 -7.43
C GLY A 93 2.04 -7.65 -5.98
N TYR A 94 0.76 -7.42 -5.75
CA TYR A 94 0.13 -7.53 -4.43
C TYR A 94 -0.61 -8.86 -4.27
N LEU A 95 -0.69 -9.33 -3.03
CA LEU A 95 -1.53 -10.46 -2.65
C LEU A 95 -2.95 -9.96 -2.37
N TYR A 96 -3.95 -10.64 -2.92
CA TYR A 96 -5.36 -10.33 -2.71
C TYR A 96 -6.09 -11.56 -2.20
N VAL A 97 -7.04 -11.34 -1.29
CA VAL A 97 -8.07 -12.30 -0.95
C VAL A 97 -9.33 -11.90 -1.71
N ILE A 98 -9.80 -12.81 -2.57
CA ILE A 98 -11.07 -12.68 -3.27
C ILE A 98 -12.07 -13.68 -2.69
N CYS A 99 -13.32 -13.26 -2.57
CA CYS A 99 -14.41 -14.13 -2.14
C CYS A 99 -15.64 -13.78 -2.97
N LYS A 100 -16.30 -14.80 -3.53
CA LYS A 100 -17.54 -14.64 -4.30
C LYS A 100 -18.78 -14.64 -3.40
N SER A 101 -18.76 -15.43 -2.33
CA SER A 101 -19.88 -15.58 -1.40
C SER A 101 -20.09 -14.35 -0.51
N ASN A 102 -19.01 -13.74 0.00
CA ASN A 102 -19.11 -12.59 0.90
C ASN A 102 -18.09 -11.47 0.59
N PRO A 103 -18.54 -10.26 0.21
CA PRO A 103 -17.64 -9.15 -0.13
C PRO A 103 -16.85 -8.59 1.06
N ARG A 104 -17.27 -8.86 2.31
CA ARG A 104 -16.53 -8.43 3.52
C ARG A 104 -15.18 -9.13 3.69
N HIS A 105 -14.94 -10.22 2.96
CA HIS A 105 -13.68 -10.95 2.99
C HIS A 105 -12.65 -10.42 1.98
N LYS A 106 -13.01 -9.46 1.12
CA LYS A 106 -12.09 -8.91 0.13
C LYS A 106 -11.00 -8.08 0.81
N GLN A 107 -9.75 -8.54 0.68
CA GLN A 107 -8.59 -7.90 1.33
C GLN A 107 -7.36 -7.82 0.41
N ARG A 108 -6.54 -6.77 0.56
CA ARG A 108 -5.27 -6.61 -0.15
C ARG A 108 -4.12 -6.53 0.86
N GLN A 109 -3.00 -7.17 0.55
CA GLN A 109 -1.76 -7.02 1.30
C GLN A 109 -1.13 -5.65 1.00
N SER A 110 -0.83 -4.86 2.05
CA SER A 110 -0.11 -3.58 1.92
C SER A 110 1.30 -3.80 1.37
#